data_AF-A0A7X7DXV5-F1
#
_entry.id   AF-A0A7X7DXV5-F1
#
_cell.length_a   1.000
_cell.length_b   1.000
_cell.length_c   1.000
_cell.angle_alpha   90.00
_cell.angle_beta   90.00
_cell.angle_gamma   90.00
#
_symmetry.space_group_name_H-M   'P 1'
#
loop_
_entity.id
_entity.type
_entity.pdbx_description
1 polymer ?
#
loop_
_entity_poly.entity_id
_entity_poly.type
_entity_poly.pdbx_seq_one_letter_code
_entity_poly.pdbx_strand_id
1 'polypeptide(L)' 'ACLLSVGGTHPESEIDKVTTPNGCTISGLNCMEHEGFSSAMIRGITVSAEKAARLYRKE' A
#
# COMPACT_ATOMS: atom_id res chain seq x y z
N ALA A 1 4.75 2.87 9.24
CA ALA A 1 4.80 4.11 8.44
C ALA A 1 6.16 4.83 8.51
N CYS A 2 7.27 4.13 8.81
CA CYS A 2 8.54 4.79 9.11
C CYS A 2 9.21 5.45 7.88
N LEU A 3 9.18 4.79 6.71
CA LEU A 3 9.81 5.33 5.50
C LEU A 3 9.09 6.57 4.94
N LEU A 4 7.75 6.55 4.88
CA LEU A 4 6.94 7.65 4.33
C LEU A 4 6.69 8.79 5.31
N SER A 5 6.91 8.59 6.61
CA SER A 5 6.71 9.64 7.62
C SER A 5 7.93 10.56 7.78
N VAL A 6 9.10 10.16 7.26
CA VAL A 6 10.39 10.82 7.54
C VAL A 6 10.99 11.45 6.27
N GLY A 7 10.57 11.03 5.08
CA GLY A 7 11.07 11.55 3.81
C GLY A 7 9.95 12.14 2.94
N GLY A 8 10.10 13.39 2.50
CA GLY A 8 9.30 13.99 1.43
C GLY A 8 9.63 13.44 0.03
N THR A 9 10.18 12.23 -0.03
CA THR A 9 10.61 11.50 -1.22
C THR A 9 9.45 10.68 -1.76
N HIS A 10 9.48 10.41 -3.07
CA HIS A 10 8.45 9.59 -3.70
C HIS A 10 8.49 8.17 -3.09
N PRO A 11 7.34 7.56 -2.73
CA PRO A 11 7.28 6.22 -2.13
C PRO A 11 8.09 5.17 -2.88
N GLU A 12 8.05 5.21 -4.22
CA GLU A 12 8.83 4.33 -5.10
C GLU A 12 10.33 4.38 -4.79
N SER A 13 10.87 5.58 -4.56
CA SER A 13 12.29 5.76 -4.26
C SER A 13 12.68 5.15 -2.90
N GLU A 14 11.76 5.09 -1.94
CA GLU A 14 12.00 4.39 -0.67
C GLU A 14 11.91 2.88 -0.83
N ILE A 15 11.08 2.38 -1.75
CA ILE A 15 11.02 0.96 -2.12
C ILE A 15 12.33 0.55 -2.79
N ASP A 16 12.79 1.31 -3.79
CA ASP A 16 14.03 1.05 -4.51
C ASP A 16 15.25 0.97 -3.57
N LYS A 17 15.33 1.85 -2.57
CA LYS A 17 16.43 1.87 -1.59
C LYS A 17 16.59 0.58 -0.80
N VAL A 18 15.48 -0.12 -0.53
CA VAL A 18 15.48 -1.35 0.27
C VAL A 18 15.27 -2.61 -0.59
N THR A 19 15.24 -2.45 -1.92
CA THR A 19 14.93 -3.50 -2.87
C THR A 19 16.11 -3.71 -3.81
N THR A 20 16.82 -4.82 -3.62
CA THR A 20 17.93 -5.23 -4.48
C THR A 20 17.46 -6.32 -5.45
N PRO A 21 17.98 -6.39 -6.70
CA PRO A 21 17.73 -7.52 -7.59
C PRO A 21 18.02 -8.85 -6.89
N ASN A 22 17.09 -9.81 -6.98
CA ASN A 22 17.14 -11.12 -6.29
C ASN A 22 17.21 -11.06 -4.75
N GLY A 23 16.88 -9.92 -4.13
CA GLY A 23 16.83 -9.78 -2.67
C GLY A 23 15.59 -10.40 -2.02
N CYS A 24 15.61 -10.50 -0.69
CA CYS A 24 14.45 -10.97 0.08
C CYS A 24 13.25 -10.01 0.00
N THR A 25 13.49 -8.68 -0.04
CA THR A 25 12.44 -7.66 -0.16
C THR A 25 11.63 -7.82 -1.45
N ILE A 26 12.28 -7.90 -2.61
CA ILE A 26 11.58 -8.07 -3.90
C ILE A 26 10.83 -9.41 -3.96
N SER A 27 11.42 -10.46 -3.40
CA SER A 27 10.79 -11.78 -3.34
C SER A 27 9.52 -11.75 -2.50
N GLY A 28 9.56 -11.05 -1.35
CA GLY A 28 8.40 -10.83 -0.49
C GLY A 28 7.31 -10.02 -1.17
N LEU A 29 7.67 -8.86 -1.76
CA LEU A 29 6.72 -8.00 -2.47
C LEU A 29 6.05 -8.74 -3.65
N ASN A 30 6.84 -9.49 -4.44
CA ASN A 30 6.30 -10.28 -5.55
C ASN A 30 5.32 -11.36 -5.08
N CYS A 31 5.63 -12.03 -3.98
CA CYS A 31 4.72 -13.01 -3.38
C CYS A 31 3.41 -12.35 -2.94
N MET A 32 3.49 -11.20 -2.26
CA MET A 32 2.30 -10.44 -1.85
C MET A 32 1.44 -10.03 -3.04
N GLU A 33 2.06 -9.57 -4.13
CA GLU A 33 1.33 -9.22 -5.36
C GLU A 33 0.73 -10.44 -6.06
N HIS A 34 1.43 -11.58 -6.07
CA HIS A 34 0.90 -12.83 -6.60
C HIS A 34 -0.35 -13.29 -5.83
N GLU A 35 -0.38 -13.07 -4.52
CA GLU A 35 -1.55 -13.31 -3.65
C GLU A 35 -2.62 -12.20 -3.75
N GLY A 36 -2.46 -11.24 -4.66
CA GLY A 36 -3.47 -10.21 -4.95
C GLY A 36 -3.54 -9.08 -3.93
N PHE A 37 -2.45 -8.81 -3.20
CA PHE A 37 -2.40 -7.78 -2.15
C PHE A 37 -2.87 -6.39 -2.62
N SER A 38 -2.35 -5.88 -3.74
CA SER A 38 -2.75 -4.56 -4.26
C SER A 38 -4.25 -4.45 -4.54
N SER A 39 -4.85 -5.47 -5.14
CA SER A 39 -6.30 -5.53 -5.42
C SER A 39 -7.11 -5.51 -4.12
N ALA A 40 -6.73 -6.33 -3.14
CA ALA A 40 -7.40 -6.40 -1.85
C ALA A 40 -7.32 -5.06 -1.11
N MET A 41 -6.17 -4.38 -1.16
CA MET A 41 -5.96 -3.10 -0.51
C MET A 41 -6.80 -1.98 -1.14
N ILE A 42 -6.80 -1.86 -2.47
CA ILE A 42 -7.61 -0.87 -3.19
C ILE A 42 -9.09 -1.07 -2.87
N ARG A 43 -9.58 -2.32 -2.98
CA ARG A 43 -10.98 -2.65 -2.67
C ARG A 43 -11.33 -2.35 -1.22
N GLY A 44 -10.43 -2.66 -0.29
CA GLY A 44 -10.59 -2.37 1.14
C GLY A 44 -10.80 -0.88 1.39
N ILE A 45 -10.01 -0.02 0.76
CA ILE A 45 -10.13 1.44 0.88
C ILE A 45 -11.45 1.93 0.28
N THR A 46 -11.80 1.50 -0.93
CA THR A 46 -13.05 1.92 -1.59
C THR A 46 -14.28 1.53 -0.78
N VAL A 47 -14.37 0.26 -0.35
CA VAL A 47 -15.48 -0.23 0.48
C VAL A 47 -15.55 0.51 1.82
N SER A 48 -14.39 0.84 2.41
CA SER A 48 -14.34 1.62 3.65
C SER A 48 -14.87 3.03 3.44
N ALA A 49 -14.49 3.69 2.34
CA ALA A 49 -14.96 5.02 2.00
C ALA A 49 -16.47 5.05 1.74
N GLU A 50 -17.01 4.08 0.99
CA GLU A 50 -18.45 3.96 0.74
C GLU A 50 -19.25 3.77 2.03
N LYS A 51 -18.77 2.90 2.93
CA LYS A 51 -19.40 2.71 4.24
C LYS A 51 -19.34 3.97 5.09
N ALA A 52 -18.19 4.63 5.14
CA ALA A 52 -18.02 5.88 5.89
C ALA A 52 -18.95 6.98 5.36
N ALA A 53 -19.09 7.13 4.03
CA ALA A 53 -19.99 8.11 3.42
C ALA A 53 -21.48 7.87 3.78
N ARG A 54 -21.87 6.61 4.04
CA ARG A 54 -23.21 6.28 4.53
C ARG A 54 -23.38 6.56 6.02
N LEU A 55 -22.34 6.31 6.83
CA LEU A 55 -22.38 6.55 8.29
C LEU A 55 -22.35 8.03 8.65
N TYR A 56 -21.61 8.84 7.89
CA TYR A 56 -21.42 10.27 8.17
C TYR A 56 -22.22 11.18 7.24
N ARG A 57 -23.24 10.65 6.54
CA ARG A 57 -24.23 11.48 5.86
C ARG A 57 -25.03 12.21 6.94
N LYS A 58 -24.59 13.43 7.28
CA LYS A 58 -25.42 14.41 7.98
C LYS A 58 -26.65 14.67 7.11
N GLU A 59 -27.81 14.72 7.75
CA GLU A 59 -28.99 15.39 7.18
C GLU A 59 -28.63 16.80 6.68
#